data_AF-A0A914MD21-F1
#
_entry.id   AF-A0A914MD21-F1
#
_cell.length_a   1.000
_cell.length_b   1.000
_cell.length_c   1.000
_cell.angle_alpha   90.00
_cell.angle_beta   90.00
_cell.angle_gamma   90.00
#
_symmetry.space_group_name_H-M   'P 1'
#
loop_
_entity.id
_entity.type
_entity.pdbx_description
1 polymer ?
#
loop_
_entity_poly.entity_id
_entity_poly.type
_entity_poly.pdbx_seq_one_letter_code
_entity_poly.pdbx_strand_id
1 'polypeptide(L)'
;MKRKYRGGWVVGQNKVEQIKVTTKYPIGHPKVHILNKDVYWTTSTDNKFELSILKVFVIPPKKIDVAVLPMKLDGDERLLFTLCAACARKYPTGDVLPNYNCSHTDLQRGWVSTCTSFELNVALDEGYVVTKLFRVLEYINSDDKLFAPYISEFMAQKIHSSGFDSSIKGSEEKETKVKRKRRNSSMSARSFWNQHQQEQNGCEQRQEDTIKINAQ
;
A
#
# COMPACT_ATOMS: atom_id res chain seq x y z
N MET A 1 23.34 5.79 -3.98
CA MET A 1 24.68 5.24 -3.67
C MET A 1 24.99 4.14 -4.69
N LYS A 2 25.95 4.34 -5.60
CA LYS A 2 26.24 3.41 -6.72
C LYS A 2 27.24 2.35 -6.25
N ARG A 3 26.90 1.05 -6.33
CA ARG A 3 27.86 -0.06 -6.22
C ARG A 3 28.14 -0.63 -7.61
N LYS A 4 29.42 -0.84 -7.90
CA LYS A 4 29.97 -1.32 -9.18
C LYS A 4 30.23 -2.83 -9.03
N TYR A 5 29.65 -3.66 -9.88
CA TYR A 5 30.09 -5.05 -10.08
C TYR A 5 30.64 -5.22 -11.49
N ARG A 6 31.72 -6.00 -11.60
CA ARG A 6 32.42 -6.31 -12.85
C ARG A 6 31.57 -7.27 -13.68
N GLY A 7 31.23 -6.89 -14.91
CA GLY A 7 30.57 -7.75 -15.90
C GLY A 7 29.23 -7.25 -16.41
N GLY A 8 29.23 -6.11 -17.12
CA GLY A 8 28.12 -5.73 -18.00
C GLY A 8 26.87 -5.12 -17.32
N TRP A 9 26.16 -4.30 -18.08
CA TRP A 9 24.86 -3.77 -17.71
C TRP A 9 23.82 -4.88 -17.87
N VAL A 10 23.30 -5.41 -16.76
CA VAL A 10 22.06 -6.18 -16.80
C VAL A 10 20.93 -5.20 -16.51
N VAL A 11 20.14 -4.88 -17.54
CA VAL A 11 18.89 -4.16 -17.35
C VAL A 11 17.95 -5.10 -16.61
N GLY A 12 17.88 -4.95 -15.28
CA GLY A 12 16.95 -5.65 -14.42
C GLY A 12 15.51 -5.14 -14.61
N GLN A 13 14.99 -5.18 -15.83
CA GLN A 13 13.55 -5.16 -16.08
C GLN A 13 13.07 -6.59 -15.79
N ASN A 14 12.31 -6.79 -14.70
CA ASN A 14 11.35 -7.89 -14.47
C ASN A 14 11.03 -8.16 -12.99
N LYS A 15 11.66 -7.47 -12.02
CA LYS A 15 11.37 -7.74 -10.59
C LYS A 15 10.19 -6.94 -10.01
N VAL A 16 9.82 -5.81 -10.62
CA VAL A 16 8.80 -4.88 -10.05
C VAL A 16 7.37 -5.24 -10.48
N GLU A 17 7.17 -5.85 -11.65
CA GLU A 17 5.83 -6.12 -12.20
C GLU A 17 5.19 -7.42 -11.67
N GLN A 18 6.01 -8.40 -11.28
CA GLN A 18 5.53 -9.66 -10.68
C GLN A 18 4.91 -9.47 -9.30
N ILE A 19 5.31 -8.42 -8.56
CA ILE A 19 4.91 -8.23 -7.15
C ILE A 19 3.41 -7.93 -7.02
N LYS A 20 2.77 -7.25 -7.98
CA LYS A 20 1.36 -6.86 -7.85
C LYS A 20 0.35 -7.93 -8.28
N VAL A 21 0.76 -8.89 -9.12
CA VAL A 21 -0.18 -9.86 -9.71
C VAL A 21 -0.62 -10.94 -8.71
N THR A 22 0.22 -11.26 -7.72
CA THR A 22 -0.03 -12.33 -6.74
C THR A 22 0.01 -11.82 -5.29
N THR A 23 -0.26 -10.53 -5.07
CA THR A 23 -0.36 -9.96 -3.72
C THR A 23 -1.73 -10.29 -3.13
N LYS A 24 -1.78 -10.76 -1.88
CA LYS A 24 -3.02 -10.98 -1.15
C LYS A 24 -3.67 -9.65 -0.80
N TYR A 25 -4.85 -9.38 -1.32
CA TYR A 25 -5.66 -8.21 -0.99
C TYR A 25 -6.82 -8.60 -0.07
N PRO A 26 -7.17 -7.79 0.95
CA PRO A 26 -8.34 -8.05 1.78
C PRO A 26 -9.63 -7.92 0.96
N ILE A 27 -10.58 -8.82 1.20
CA ILE A 27 -11.91 -8.79 0.55
C ILE A 27 -13.04 -8.91 1.57
N GLY A 28 -14.21 -8.39 1.22
CA GLY A 28 -15.40 -8.37 2.08
C GLY A 28 -15.38 -7.26 3.13
N HIS A 29 -16.33 -7.34 4.07
CA HIS A 29 -16.45 -6.36 5.14
C HIS A 29 -15.53 -6.70 6.31
N PRO A 30 -14.79 -5.72 6.87
CA PRO A 30 -13.93 -5.97 8.01
C PRO A 30 -14.73 -6.15 9.31
N LYS A 31 -14.19 -6.96 10.21
CA LYS A 31 -14.58 -6.96 11.62
C LYS A 31 -13.95 -5.75 12.31
N VAL A 32 -14.78 -4.92 12.93
CA VAL A 32 -14.32 -3.70 13.62
C VAL A 32 -14.05 -4.00 15.08
N HIS A 33 -12.83 -3.75 15.54
CA HIS A 33 -12.43 -3.81 16.94
C HIS A 33 -12.14 -2.40 17.46
N ILE A 34 -12.90 -1.94 18.45
CA ILE A 34 -12.66 -0.66 19.14
C ILE A 34 -12.01 -0.98 20.49
N LEU A 35 -10.70 -0.75 20.60
CA LEU A 35 -9.90 -1.26 21.72
C LEU A 35 -9.45 -0.15 22.67
N ASN A 36 -8.94 0.98 22.13
CA ASN A 36 -8.39 2.09 22.91
C ASN A 36 -7.42 1.64 24.04
N LYS A 37 -6.51 0.72 23.72
CA LYS A 37 -5.64 0.05 24.67
C LYS A 37 -4.20 0.57 24.57
N ASP A 38 -3.56 0.79 25.72
CA ASP A 38 -2.12 1.04 25.78
C ASP A 38 -1.36 -0.27 25.53
N VAL A 39 -0.37 -0.21 24.65
CA VAL A 39 0.44 -1.35 24.20
C VAL A 39 1.91 -0.94 24.17
N TYR A 40 2.80 -1.91 23.98
CA TYR A 40 4.21 -1.64 23.72
C TYR A 40 4.70 -2.61 22.65
N TRP A 41 4.52 -2.25 21.39
CA TRP A 41 4.96 -3.06 20.26
C TRP A 41 6.23 -2.49 19.68
N THR A 42 7.23 -3.35 19.50
CA THR A 42 8.58 -2.99 19.06
C THR A 42 9.07 -3.84 17.90
N THR A 43 8.40 -4.95 17.60
CA THR A 43 8.71 -5.85 16.49
C THR A 43 7.44 -6.28 15.77
N SER A 44 7.55 -6.69 14.50
CA SER A 44 6.41 -7.21 13.75
C SER A 44 5.66 -8.36 14.45
N THR A 45 6.35 -9.17 15.27
CA THR A 45 5.75 -10.28 16.02
C THR A 45 4.77 -9.84 17.11
N ASP A 46 4.83 -8.58 17.55
CA ASP A 46 3.91 -8.03 18.54
C ASP A 46 2.52 -7.75 17.95
N ASN A 47 2.45 -7.46 16.64
CA ASN A 47 1.20 -7.24 15.95
C ASN A 47 0.47 -8.57 15.70
N LYS A 48 -0.70 -8.75 16.32
CA LYS A 48 -1.53 -9.96 16.18
C LYS A 48 -2.58 -9.88 15.07
N PHE A 49 -2.63 -8.79 14.31
CA PHE A 49 -3.65 -8.53 13.31
C PHE A 49 -3.03 -8.49 11.90
N GLU A 50 -2.77 -9.67 11.32
CA GLU A 50 -1.97 -9.81 10.09
C GLU A 50 -2.62 -9.22 8.82
N LEU A 51 -3.95 -9.29 8.68
CA LEU A 51 -4.67 -8.75 7.53
C LEU A 51 -5.63 -7.65 8.01
N SER A 52 -5.09 -6.48 8.33
CA SER A 52 -5.88 -5.43 8.95
C SER A 52 -5.42 -4.02 8.59
N ILE A 53 -6.32 -3.07 8.83
CA ILE A 53 -6.00 -1.64 8.89
C ILE A 53 -6.08 -1.23 10.36
N LEU A 54 -4.99 -0.67 10.89
CA LEU A 54 -4.87 -0.31 12.30
C LEU A 54 -4.79 1.20 12.45
N LYS A 55 -5.47 1.72 13.47
CA LYS A 55 -5.28 3.08 13.98
C LYS A 55 -4.48 3.00 15.26
N VAL A 56 -3.26 3.52 15.25
CA VAL A 56 -2.25 3.37 16.32
C VAL A 56 -1.56 4.69 16.63
N PHE A 57 -1.03 4.85 17.84
CA PHE A 57 -0.05 5.89 18.14
C PHE A 57 1.36 5.31 17.96
N VAL A 58 2.11 5.88 17.02
CA VAL A 58 3.45 5.41 16.63
C VAL A 58 4.49 6.44 17.01
N ILE A 59 5.67 5.96 17.42
CA ILE A 59 6.84 6.74 17.73
C ILE A 59 7.95 6.26 16.79
N PRO A 60 8.45 7.10 15.87
CA PRO A 60 9.52 6.70 14.97
C PRO A 60 10.85 6.52 15.72
N PRO A 61 11.83 5.80 15.16
CA PRO A 61 13.20 5.81 15.65
C PRO A 61 13.84 7.20 15.48
N LYS A 62 14.89 7.51 16.25
CA LYS A 62 15.60 8.80 16.11
C LYS A 62 16.40 8.91 14.82
N LYS A 63 16.80 7.77 14.25
CA LYS A 63 17.60 7.69 13.03
C LYS A 63 17.19 6.44 12.25
N ILE A 64 16.93 6.62 10.97
CA ILE A 64 16.61 5.57 9.99
C ILE A 64 16.99 6.12 8.60
N ASP A 65 17.31 5.25 7.66
CA ASP A 65 17.71 5.65 6.30
C ASP A 65 16.51 6.18 5.48
N VAL A 66 15.36 5.52 5.58
CA VAL A 66 14.13 5.90 4.89
C VAL A 66 12.96 5.75 5.86
N ALA A 67 12.29 6.85 6.19
CA ALA A 67 11.11 6.81 7.04
C ALA A 67 9.97 6.00 6.37
N VAL A 68 9.31 5.13 7.14
CA VAL A 68 8.35 4.14 6.64
C VAL A 68 6.93 4.69 6.65
N LEU A 69 6.49 5.23 7.79
CA LEU A 69 5.11 5.69 7.96
C LEU A 69 5.00 7.18 7.65
N PRO A 70 4.02 7.58 6.82
CA PRO A 70 3.75 8.97 6.57
C PRO A 70 2.91 9.61 7.70
N MET A 71 2.93 10.93 7.72
CA MET A 71 2.09 11.79 8.55
C MET A 71 1.48 12.87 7.65
N LYS A 72 0.16 13.07 7.76
CA LYS A 72 -0.51 14.24 7.20
C LYS A 72 -0.51 15.35 8.26
N LEU A 73 -0.13 16.55 7.87
CA LEU A 73 -0.18 17.71 8.76
C LEU A 73 -1.58 18.34 8.75
N ASP A 74 -2.03 18.84 9.90
CA ASP A 74 -3.31 19.53 10.00
C ASP A 74 -3.23 20.87 9.24
N GLY A 75 -4.18 21.12 8.33
CA GLY A 75 -4.20 22.35 7.52
C GLY A 75 -3.22 22.40 6.35
N ASP A 76 -2.47 21.31 6.09
CA ASP A 76 -1.61 21.15 4.92
C ASP A 76 -2.02 19.87 4.18
N GLU A 77 -2.09 19.92 2.85
CA GLU A 77 -2.45 18.75 2.03
C GLU A 77 -1.27 17.79 1.85
N ARG A 78 -0.07 18.19 2.26
CA ARG A 78 1.16 17.40 2.11
C ARG A 78 1.19 16.18 3.03
N LEU A 79 1.69 15.10 2.45
CA LEU A 79 2.05 13.88 3.15
C LEU A 79 3.57 13.89 3.40
N LEU A 80 3.99 13.88 4.66
CA LEU A 80 5.40 13.95 5.04
C LEU A 80 5.86 12.64 5.67
N PHE A 81 7.07 12.20 5.32
CA PHE A 81 7.75 11.07 5.94
C PHE A 81 8.75 11.62 6.96
N THR A 82 8.31 11.74 8.22
CA THR A 82 9.06 12.42 9.29
C THR A 82 9.45 11.48 10.43
N LEU A 83 10.53 11.82 11.14
CA LEU A 83 10.95 11.16 12.38
C LEU A 83 10.56 11.96 13.64
N CYS A 84 9.88 13.09 13.46
CA CYS A 84 9.30 13.87 14.55
C CYS A 84 8.11 14.69 14.07
N ALA A 85 6.93 14.41 14.61
CA ALA A 85 5.71 15.15 14.33
C ALA A 85 5.84 16.63 14.72
N ALA A 86 6.40 16.94 15.89
CA ALA A 86 6.61 18.33 16.32
C ALA A 86 7.53 19.12 15.38
N CYS A 87 8.62 18.52 14.90
CA CYS A 87 9.50 19.16 13.91
C CYS A 87 8.78 19.41 12.59
N ALA A 88 8.05 18.40 12.09
CA ALA A 88 7.31 18.52 10.83
C ALA A 88 6.25 19.61 10.89
N ARG A 89 5.54 19.74 12.01
CA ARG A 89 4.57 20.84 12.23
C ARG A 89 5.24 22.22 12.25
N LYS A 90 6.43 22.32 12.85
CA LYS A 90 7.18 23.58 12.93
C LYS A 90 7.79 23.99 11.59
N TYR A 91 8.21 23.02 10.79
CA TYR A 91 8.90 23.21 9.50
C TYR A 91 8.23 22.38 8.39
N PRO A 92 6.97 22.71 7.99
CA PRO A 92 6.16 21.89 7.09
C PRO A 92 6.71 21.82 5.65
N THR A 93 7.48 22.81 5.23
CA THR A 93 8.15 22.86 3.92
C THR A 93 9.49 22.12 3.89
N GLY A 94 9.88 21.51 5.02
CA GLY A 94 11.23 21.03 5.26
C GLY A 94 12.17 22.17 5.62
N ASP A 95 13.16 21.85 6.45
CA ASP A 95 14.31 22.69 6.73
C ASP A 95 15.55 21.77 6.74
N VAL A 96 16.62 22.19 6.09
CA VAL A 96 17.87 21.41 6.03
C VAL A 96 18.86 22.10 6.94
N LEU A 97 18.83 21.70 8.21
CA LEU A 97 19.74 22.20 9.23
C LEU A 97 20.90 21.20 9.37
N PRO A 98 22.12 21.57 8.93
CA PRO A 98 23.30 20.73 9.15
C PRO A 98 23.47 20.47 10.66
N ASN A 99 23.65 19.20 11.04
CA ASN A 99 23.80 18.78 12.44
C ASN A 99 22.56 18.99 13.33
N TYR A 100 21.37 19.08 12.75
CA TYR A 100 20.14 19.12 13.54
C TYR A 100 19.99 17.87 14.41
N ASN A 101 19.78 18.08 15.71
CA ASN A 101 19.43 17.03 16.64
C ASN A 101 18.10 17.38 17.32
N CYS A 102 17.10 16.53 17.10
CA CYS A 102 15.77 16.73 17.67
C CYS A 102 15.79 16.50 19.19
N SER A 103 15.43 17.53 19.96
CA SER A 103 15.32 17.49 21.42
C SER A 103 13.92 17.14 21.93
N HIS A 104 12.96 16.88 21.04
CA HIS A 104 11.59 16.55 21.43
C HIS A 104 11.51 15.18 22.10
N THR A 105 10.58 15.05 23.04
CA THR A 105 10.29 13.78 23.71
C THR A 105 9.61 12.79 22.77
N ASP A 106 9.60 11.51 23.12
CA ASP A 106 8.98 10.47 22.29
C ASP A 106 7.48 10.71 22.06
N LEU A 107 6.78 11.26 23.06
CA LEU A 107 5.38 11.67 22.91
C LEU A 107 5.19 12.81 21.90
N GLN A 108 6.09 13.79 21.89
CA GLN A 108 6.05 14.91 20.93
C GLN A 108 6.46 14.48 19.52
N ARG A 109 7.31 13.45 19.42
CA ARG A 109 7.79 12.89 18.16
C ARG A 109 6.74 12.01 17.49
N GLY A 110 5.95 11.30 18.28
CA GLY A 110 4.93 10.38 17.79
C GLY A 110 3.67 11.07 17.27
N TRP A 111 2.86 10.29 16.54
CA TRP A 111 1.57 10.72 16.02
C TRP A 111 0.60 9.53 15.91
N VAL A 112 -0.67 9.84 15.70
CA VAL A 112 -1.68 8.82 15.37
C VAL A 112 -1.58 8.51 13.87
N SER A 113 -1.30 7.25 13.54
CA SER A 113 -1.24 6.75 12.17
C SER A 113 -2.38 5.77 11.91
N THR A 114 -2.92 5.81 10.70
CA THR A 114 -3.79 4.76 10.15
C THR A 114 -3.01 4.07 9.05
N CYS A 115 -2.64 2.81 9.23
CA CYS A 115 -1.77 2.07 8.33
C CYS A 115 -2.22 0.61 8.20
N THR A 116 -1.79 -0.04 7.12
CA THR A 116 -1.99 -1.48 6.99
C THR A 116 -1.09 -2.25 7.95
N SER A 117 -1.50 -3.46 8.33
CA SER A 117 -0.70 -4.39 9.11
C SER A 117 0.68 -4.63 8.50
N PHE A 118 0.77 -4.71 7.18
CA PHE A 118 2.03 -4.88 6.45
C PHE A 118 2.96 -3.68 6.61
N GLU A 119 2.45 -2.45 6.41
CA GLU A 119 3.24 -1.23 6.61
C GLU A 119 3.67 -1.06 8.07
N LEU A 120 2.78 -1.37 9.01
CA LEU A 120 3.08 -1.30 10.44
C LEU A 120 4.18 -2.30 10.83
N ASN A 121 4.12 -3.54 10.32
CA ASN A 121 5.12 -4.56 10.60
C ASN A 121 6.51 -4.14 10.09
N VAL A 122 6.58 -3.61 8.86
CA VAL A 122 7.83 -3.05 8.33
C VAL A 122 8.33 -1.89 9.19
N ALA A 123 7.45 -0.99 9.64
CA ALA A 123 7.83 0.11 10.50
C ALA A 123 8.37 -0.37 11.86
N LEU A 124 7.73 -1.36 12.47
CA LEU A 124 8.18 -1.98 13.73
C LEU A 124 9.56 -2.60 13.57
N ASP A 125 9.79 -3.37 12.50
CA ASP A 125 11.08 -3.99 12.23
C ASP A 125 12.20 -2.96 11.94
N GLU A 126 11.82 -1.77 11.47
CA GLU A 126 12.70 -0.61 11.29
C GLU A 126 12.83 0.28 12.55
N GLY A 127 12.32 -0.18 13.71
CA GLY A 127 12.53 0.45 15.01
C GLY A 127 11.49 1.50 15.41
N TYR A 128 10.33 1.53 14.75
CA TYR A 128 9.18 2.26 15.28
C TYR A 128 8.62 1.55 16.52
N VAL A 129 8.01 2.32 17.42
CA VAL A 129 7.34 1.80 18.62
C VAL A 129 5.87 2.20 18.60
N VAL A 130 4.97 1.26 18.85
CA VAL A 130 3.54 1.55 19.07
C VAL A 130 3.27 1.58 20.56
N THR A 131 2.71 2.69 21.05
CA THR A 131 2.35 2.84 22.47
C THR A 131 0.85 2.78 22.73
N LYS A 132 0.02 2.90 21.68
CA LYS A 132 -1.44 2.85 21.81
C LYS A 132 -2.11 2.27 20.57
N LEU A 133 -3.07 1.38 20.79
CA LEU A 133 -3.92 0.80 19.76
C LEU A 133 -5.35 1.30 19.93
N PHE A 134 -5.83 2.10 18.97
CA PHE A 134 -7.16 2.70 19.04
C PHE A 134 -8.23 1.78 18.43
N ARG A 135 -8.02 1.36 17.19
CA ARG A 135 -8.99 0.59 16.40
C ARG A 135 -8.29 -0.34 15.43
N VAL A 136 -8.89 -1.50 15.17
CA VAL A 136 -8.47 -2.44 14.13
C VAL A 136 -9.66 -2.76 13.22
N LEU A 137 -9.44 -2.72 11.92
CA LEU A 137 -10.33 -3.25 10.89
C LEU A 137 -9.70 -4.54 10.36
N GLU A 138 -10.15 -5.68 10.88
CA GLU A 138 -9.58 -6.99 10.56
C GLU A 138 -10.40 -7.67 9.46
N TYR A 139 -9.71 -8.19 8.44
CA TYR A 139 -10.33 -8.92 7.35
C TYR A 139 -10.06 -10.41 7.51
N ILE A 140 -11.12 -11.21 7.35
CA ILE A 140 -11.03 -12.68 7.46
C ILE A 140 -10.56 -13.27 6.11
N ASN A 141 -11.01 -12.68 5.00
CA ASN A 141 -10.80 -13.22 3.67
C ASN A 141 -9.81 -12.36 2.88
N SER A 142 -9.03 -13.01 2.02
CA SER A 142 -8.16 -12.35 1.05
C SER A 142 -8.23 -13.03 -0.31
N ASP A 143 -7.92 -12.26 -1.36
CA ASP A 143 -7.82 -12.73 -2.73
C ASP A 143 -6.49 -12.24 -3.33
N ASP A 144 -5.68 -13.18 -3.81
CA ASP A 144 -4.38 -12.92 -4.44
C ASP A 144 -4.45 -12.71 -5.95
N LYS A 145 -5.64 -12.85 -6.54
CA LYS A 145 -5.92 -12.72 -7.97
C LYS A 145 -6.91 -11.59 -8.27
N LEU A 146 -7.37 -10.87 -7.25
CA LEU A 146 -8.34 -9.78 -7.36
C LEU A 146 -8.00 -8.80 -8.50
N PHE A 147 -6.73 -8.43 -8.63
CA PHE A 147 -6.25 -7.52 -9.67
C PHE A 147 -5.48 -8.22 -10.80
N ALA A 148 -5.33 -9.54 -10.78
CA ALA A 148 -4.53 -10.26 -11.77
C ALA A 148 -5.06 -10.08 -13.22
N PRO A 149 -6.37 -10.19 -13.50
CA PRO A 149 -6.89 -9.95 -14.85
C PRO A 149 -6.67 -8.51 -15.30
N TYR A 150 -6.94 -7.55 -14.40
CA TYR A 150 -6.74 -6.12 -14.63
C TYR A 150 -5.27 -5.81 -14.97
N ILE A 151 -4.33 -6.21 -14.11
CA ILE A 151 -2.90 -5.97 -14.32
C ILE A 151 -2.43 -6.64 -15.62
N SER A 152 -2.85 -7.87 -15.90
CA SER A 152 -2.48 -8.57 -17.13
C SER A 152 -2.91 -7.81 -18.39
N GLU A 153 -4.06 -7.13 -18.37
CA GLU A 153 -4.52 -6.33 -19.52
C GLU A 153 -3.65 -5.08 -19.73
N PHE A 154 -3.44 -4.28 -18.68
CA PHE A 154 -2.63 -3.05 -18.77
C PHE A 154 -1.17 -3.35 -19.09
N MET A 155 -0.64 -4.48 -18.61
CA MET A 155 0.68 -4.97 -18.98
C MET A 155 0.78 -5.30 -20.47
N ALA A 156 -0.22 -5.99 -21.03
CA ALA A 156 -0.27 -6.26 -22.47
C ALA A 156 -0.35 -4.96 -23.29
N GLN A 157 -1.10 -3.96 -22.82
CA GLN A 157 -1.17 -2.64 -23.46
C GLN A 157 0.17 -1.90 -23.42
N LYS A 158 0.84 -1.87 -22.26
CA LYS A 158 2.17 -1.26 -22.10
C LYS A 158 3.18 -1.84 -23.09
N ILE A 159 3.31 -3.17 -23.14
CA ILE A 159 4.25 -3.86 -24.03
C ILE A 159 3.98 -3.50 -25.50
N HIS A 160 2.71 -3.40 -25.88
CA HIS A 160 2.33 -3.04 -27.25
C HIS A 160 2.74 -1.60 -27.60
N SER A 161 2.52 -0.65 -26.69
CA SER A 161 2.83 0.76 -26.91
C SER A 161 4.33 1.05 -26.84
N SER A 162 5.09 0.34 -26.00
CA SER A 162 6.55 0.45 -25.91
C SER A 162 7.29 -0.27 -27.05
N GLY A 163 6.56 -1.05 -27.85
CA GLY A 163 7.13 -1.97 -28.81
C GLY A 163 7.74 -3.20 -28.14
N PHE A 164 7.91 -4.27 -28.93
CA PHE A 164 8.50 -5.51 -28.46
C PHE A 164 10.01 -5.38 -28.25
N ASP A 165 10.56 -6.14 -27.30
CA ASP A 165 12.00 -6.30 -27.17
C ASP A 165 12.59 -6.89 -28.47
N SER A 166 13.83 -6.53 -28.77
CA SER A 166 14.68 -7.10 -29.82
C SER A 166 14.64 -8.63 -29.91
N SER A 167 14.50 -9.32 -28.78
CA SER A 167 14.42 -10.80 -28.71
C SER A 167 13.09 -11.39 -29.22
N ILE A 168 12.06 -10.56 -29.35
CA ILE A 168 10.72 -10.93 -29.83
C ILE A 168 10.48 -10.39 -31.25
N LYS A 169 11.03 -9.21 -31.54
CA LYS A 169 10.97 -8.56 -32.85
C LYS A 169 11.51 -9.47 -33.96
N GLY A 170 10.76 -9.57 -35.06
CA GLY A 170 11.15 -10.35 -36.24
C GLY A 170 10.73 -11.82 -36.21
N SER A 171 10.06 -12.27 -35.13
CA SER A 171 9.41 -13.58 -35.09
C SER A 171 7.90 -13.45 -35.07
N GLU A 172 7.30 -13.60 -36.25
CA GLU A 172 5.86 -13.43 -36.49
C GLU A 172 5.01 -14.34 -35.58
N GLU A 173 5.50 -15.54 -35.26
CA GLU A 173 4.84 -16.50 -34.37
C GLU A 173 4.80 -16.04 -32.90
N LYS A 174 5.86 -15.38 -32.40
CA LYS A 174 5.89 -14.88 -31.01
C LYS A 174 5.04 -13.63 -30.88
N GLU A 175 5.08 -12.75 -31.89
CA GLU A 175 4.23 -11.56 -31.93
C GLU A 175 2.73 -11.91 -32.02
N THR A 176 2.36 -12.92 -32.81
CA THR A 176 0.98 -13.40 -32.91
C THR A 176 0.51 -14.10 -31.62
N LYS A 177 1.35 -14.89 -30.95
CA LYS A 177 1.04 -15.47 -29.63
C LYS A 177 0.74 -14.40 -28.58
N VAL A 178 1.52 -13.31 -28.55
CA VAL A 178 1.28 -12.18 -27.63
C VAL A 178 -0.02 -11.44 -28.00
N LYS A 179 -0.27 -11.19 -29.29
CA LYS A 179 -1.53 -10.60 -29.78
C LYS A 179 -2.76 -11.49 -29.50
N ARG A 180 -2.62 -12.81 -29.47
CA ARG A 180 -3.72 -13.75 -29.18
C ARG A 180 -4.09 -13.78 -27.69
N LYS A 181 -3.10 -13.75 -26.79
CA LYS A 181 -3.33 -13.57 -25.34
C LYS A 181 -4.16 -12.31 -25.04
N ARG A 182 -3.92 -11.21 -25.77
CA ARG A 182 -4.68 -9.94 -25.67
C ARG A 182 -6.19 -10.11 -25.80
N ARG A 183 -6.66 -10.83 -26.83
CA ARG A 183 -8.10 -11.02 -27.11
C ARG A 183 -8.82 -11.74 -25.98
N ASN A 184 -8.18 -12.74 -25.37
CA ASN A 184 -8.77 -13.49 -24.28
C ASN A 184 -8.74 -12.70 -22.96
N SER A 185 -7.64 -11.99 -22.67
CA SER A 185 -7.52 -11.17 -21.47
C SER A 185 -8.44 -9.93 -21.48
N SER A 186 -8.62 -9.26 -22.61
CA SER A 186 -9.49 -8.07 -22.71
C SER A 186 -10.98 -8.40 -22.54
N MET A 187 -11.41 -9.61 -22.95
CA MET A 187 -12.78 -10.07 -22.67
C MET A 187 -12.99 -10.35 -21.18
N SER A 188 -11.97 -10.88 -20.50
CA SER A 188 -12.00 -11.16 -19.06
C SER A 188 -11.99 -9.89 -18.21
N ALA A 189 -11.21 -8.87 -18.58
CA ALA A 189 -11.17 -7.62 -17.82
C ALA A 189 -12.45 -6.76 -18.02
N ARG A 190 -13.02 -6.75 -19.22
CA ARG A 190 -14.29 -6.05 -19.48
C ARG A 190 -15.47 -6.69 -18.76
N SER A 191 -15.50 -8.02 -18.67
CA SER A 191 -16.49 -8.75 -17.85
C SER A 191 -16.28 -8.51 -16.35
N PHE A 192 -15.03 -8.48 -15.87
CA PHE A 192 -14.70 -8.13 -14.49
C PHE A 192 -15.18 -6.71 -14.11
N TRP A 193 -14.91 -5.70 -14.94
CA TRP A 193 -15.38 -4.32 -14.67
C TRP A 193 -16.91 -4.23 -14.65
N ASN A 194 -17.59 -4.92 -15.56
CA ASN A 194 -19.05 -4.97 -15.56
C ASN A 194 -19.60 -5.64 -14.29
N GLN A 195 -18.98 -6.73 -13.85
CA GLN A 195 -19.39 -7.43 -12.63
C GLN A 195 -19.14 -6.58 -11.38
N HIS A 196 -17.96 -5.98 -11.25
CA HIS A 196 -17.63 -5.11 -10.13
C HIS A 196 -18.55 -3.88 -10.06
N GLN A 197 -18.90 -3.31 -11.21
CA GLN A 197 -19.85 -2.19 -11.29
C GLN A 197 -21.27 -2.62 -10.89
N GLN A 198 -21.70 -3.83 -11.25
CA GLN A 198 -22.97 -4.40 -10.78
C GLN A 198 -22.97 -4.67 -9.27
N GLU A 199 -21.85 -5.18 -8.72
CA GLU A 199 -21.70 -5.45 -7.29
C GLU A 199 -21.68 -4.16 -6.45
N GLN A 200 -21.02 -3.10 -6.94
CA GLN A 200 -21.05 -1.78 -6.30
C GLN A 200 -22.45 -1.15 -6.30
N ASN A 201 -23.12 -1.15 -7.45
CA ASN A 201 -24.50 -0.65 -7.55
C ASN A 201 -25.46 -1.44 -6.63
N GLY A 202 -25.24 -2.76 -6.50
CA GLY A 202 -26.03 -3.61 -5.61
C GLY A 202 -25.73 -3.41 -4.12
N CYS A 203 -24.52 -2.97 -3.76
CA CYS A 203 -24.16 -2.61 -2.39
C CYS A 203 -24.78 -1.25 -2.00
N GLU A 204 -24.74 -0.29 -2.92
CA GLU A 204 -25.29 1.06 -2.76
C GLU A 204 -26.83 1.01 -2.61
N GLN A 205 -27.52 0.25 -3.46
CA GLN A 205 -28.97 0.03 -3.36
C GLN A 205 -29.36 -0.58 -1.99
N ARG A 206 -28.56 -1.54 -1.49
CA ARG A 206 -28.82 -2.21 -0.20
C ARG A 206 -28.61 -1.27 0.99
N GLN A 207 -27.66 -0.35 0.90
CA GLN A 207 -27.45 0.70 1.89
C GLN A 207 -28.61 1.70 1.89
N GLU A 208 -29.07 2.14 0.72
CA GLU A 208 -30.24 3.03 0.60
C GLU A 208 -31.51 2.40 1.15
N ASP A 209 -31.75 1.12 0.87
CA ASP A 209 -32.93 0.41 1.36
C ASP A 209 -32.88 0.21 2.88
N THR A 210 -31.70 -0.05 3.44
CA THR A 210 -31.50 -0.13 4.90
C THR A 210 -31.72 1.21 5.59
N ILE A 211 -31.33 2.32 4.96
CA ILE A 211 -31.57 3.68 5.46
C ILE A 211 -33.07 4.01 5.44
N LYS A 212 -33.79 3.62 4.37
CA LYS A 212 -35.25 3.85 4.25
C LYS A 212 -36.06 3.04 5.27
N ILE A 213 -35.65 1.81 5.56
CA ILE A 213 -36.30 0.94 6.57
C ILE A 213 -36.14 1.49 7.98
N ASN A 214 -34.98 2.08 8.32
CA ASN A 214 -34.72 2.64 9.65
C ASN A 214 -35.25 4.06 9.86
N ALA A 215 -35.90 4.65 8.84
CA ALA A 215 -36.48 6.00 8.88
C ALA A 215 -38.03 6.00 9.01
N GLN A 216 -38.64 4.82 9.18
CA GLN A 216 -40.06 4.62 9.52
C GLN A 216 -40.20 4.15 10.97
#